data_AF-A0AAV1DJS5-F1
#
_entry.id   AF-A0AAV1DJS5-F1
#
_cell.length_a   1.000
_cell.length_b   1.000
_cell.length_c   1.000
_cell.angle_alpha   90.00
_cell.angle_beta   90.00
_cell.angle_gamma   90.00
#
_symmetry.space_group_name_H-M   'P 1'
#
loop_
_entity.id
_entity.type
_entity.pdbx_description
1 polymer ?
#
loop_
_entity_poly.entity_id
_entity_poly.type
_entity_poly.pdbx_seq_one_letter_code
_entity_poly.pdbx_strand_id
1 'polypeptide(L)'
;MRMPPVLASRSSAYLTALTQEIEKKLQRALDSPSQRRNLLQQLFTDIALEVDDRARDIILRKEDISSEEEEFIEGSICFYNLLADHFVWVPDNGKPILDLVVQLWSQSFASNIFTLLFHKWLFEVQLDNTEVLLRYSYALVQGATNVFWLDIQSNTRRFQSIFVYLLDEVALSPERLKKIPEQAQRDLFLLLSRFLLFYNSADKLHSFLKQFPDVPNAFLIGGPADIFVTEIADHLLKLKVEPVLLHYLSQIKVLRGTNDITAGQIWFTFGFILILEFIILCRLRIKNDDDYKVEDMLV
;
A
#
# COMPACT_ATOMS: atom_id res chain seq x y z
N MET A 1 -9.64 1.53 22.47
CA MET A 1 -9.21 2.94 22.34
C MET A 1 -7.83 3.06 22.98
N ARG A 2 -6.75 2.81 22.22
CA ARG A 2 -5.38 3.11 22.69
C ARG A 2 -5.22 4.61 22.60
N MET A 3 -4.96 5.29 23.71
CA MET A 3 -4.49 6.68 23.70
C MET A 3 -3.03 6.66 23.22
N PRO A 4 -2.70 7.24 22.06
CA PRO A 4 -1.31 7.39 21.66
C PRO A 4 -0.67 8.58 22.38
N PRO A 5 0.68 8.62 22.47
CA PRO A 5 1.40 9.63 23.24
C PRO A 5 1.14 11.04 22.71
N VAL A 6 1.04 12.01 23.63
CA VAL A 6 0.89 13.44 23.31
C VAL A 6 2.04 13.87 22.40
N LEU A 7 1.73 14.23 21.15
CA LEU A 7 2.71 14.85 20.26
C LEU A 7 3.21 16.14 20.93
N ALA A 8 4.53 16.23 21.15
CA ALA A 8 5.14 17.41 21.74
C ALA A 8 4.74 18.68 20.97
N SER A 9 4.49 19.78 21.67
CA SER A 9 4.00 21.05 21.07
C SER A 9 4.85 21.55 19.90
N ARG A 10 6.17 21.29 19.93
CA ARG A 10 7.11 21.61 18.85
C ARG A 10 6.92 20.73 17.60
N SER A 11 6.59 19.46 17.78
CA SER A 11 6.29 18.53 16.68
C SER A 11 5.03 18.97 15.93
N SER A 12 3.99 19.37 16.68
CA SER A 12 2.75 19.92 16.10
C SER A 12 2.98 21.20 15.29
N ALA A 13 3.81 22.13 15.78
CA ALA A 13 4.14 23.36 15.05
C ALA A 13 4.92 23.07 13.75
N TYR A 14 5.87 22.14 13.78
CA TYR A 14 6.63 21.72 12.60
C TYR A 14 5.72 21.09 11.53
N LEU A 15 4.86 20.15 11.93
CA LEU A 15 3.92 19.48 11.01
C LEU A 15 2.89 20.45 10.44
N THR A 16 2.49 21.46 11.21
CA THR A 16 1.64 22.56 10.72
C THR A 16 2.35 23.40 9.66
N ALA A 17 3.63 23.74 9.86
CA ALA A 17 4.42 24.44 8.84
C ALA A 17 4.59 23.60 7.56
N LEU A 18 4.85 22.30 7.71
CA LEU A 18 4.95 21.38 6.58
C LEU A 18 3.62 21.27 5.80
N THR A 19 2.50 21.23 6.52
CA THR A 19 1.15 21.28 5.94
C THR A 19 0.97 22.51 5.06
N GLN A 20 1.37 23.70 5.53
CA GLN A 20 1.27 24.94 4.75
C GLN A 20 2.13 24.92 3.48
N GLU A 21 3.31 24.31 3.53
CA GLU A 21 4.17 24.16 2.33
C GLU A 21 3.56 23.20 1.30
N ILE A 22 2.94 22.10 1.75
CA ILE A 22 2.19 21.18 0.89
C ILE A 22 1.03 21.92 0.23
N GLU A 23 0.25 22.67 1.00
CA GLU A 23 -0.88 23.46 0.51
C GLU A 23 -0.44 24.48 -0.56
N LYS A 24 0.61 25.27 -0.29
CA LYS A 24 1.18 26.22 -1.26
C LYS A 24 1.61 25.54 -2.56
N LYS A 25 2.23 24.35 -2.48
CA LYS A 25 2.71 23.61 -3.65
C LYS A 25 1.55 23.04 -4.48
N LEU A 26 0.49 22.57 -3.83
CA LEU A 26 -0.75 22.13 -4.48
C LEU A 26 -1.48 23.30 -5.16
N GLN A 27 -1.58 24.45 -4.49
CA GLN A 27 -2.19 25.65 -5.06
C GLN A 27 -1.43 26.10 -6.32
N ARG A 28 -0.10 26.14 -6.27
CA ARG A 28 0.74 26.43 -7.45
C ARG A 28 0.51 25.44 -8.59
N ALA A 29 0.26 24.16 -8.28
CA ALA A 29 -0.01 23.14 -9.29
C ALA A 29 -1.39 23.34 -9.95
N LEU A 30 -2.38 23.87 -9.24
CA LEU A 30 -3.66 24.29 -9.82
C LEU A 30 -3.46 25.47 -10.77
N ASP A 31 -2.80 26.52 -10.28
CA ASP A 31 -2.62 27.80 -10.97
C ASP A 31 -1.71 27.70 -12.21
N SER A 32 -0.82 26.70 -12.25
CA SER A 32 0.16 26.52 -13.33
C SER A 32 -0.02 25.19 -14.08
N PRO A 33 -0.96 25.10 -15.05
CA PRO A 33 -1.23 23.87 -15.79
C PRO A 33 0.00 23.24 -16.47
N SER A 34 0.91 24.06 -17.00
CA SER A 34 2.12 23.62 -17.70
C SER A 34 3.15 22.96 -16.77
N GLN A 35 3.18 23.33 -15.49
CA GLN A 35 4.11 22.79 -14.50
C GLN A 35 3.45 21.78 -13.55
N ARG A 36 2.12 21.63 -13.61
CA ARG A 36 1.31 20.83 -12.69
C ARG A 36 1.87 19.43 -12.44
N ARG A 37 2.16 18.68 -13.51
CA ARG A 37 2.70 17.32 -13.38
C ARG A 37 4.02 17.30 -12.61
N ASN A 38 4.94 18.20 -12.94
CA ASN A 38 6.26 18.28 -12.30
C ASN A 38 6.14 18.69 -10.83
N LEU A 39 5.28 19.65 -10.52
CA LEU A 39 5.03 20.09 -9.15
C LEU A 39 4.45 18.97 -8.28
N LEU A 40 3.48 18.21 -8.81
CA LEU A 40 2.90 17.07 -8.11
C LEU A 40 3.88 15.92 -7.94
N GLN A 41 4.71 15.65 -8.96
CA GLN A 41 5.77 14.65 -8.85
C GLN A 41 6.78 15.04 -7.76
N GLN A 42 7.24 16.29 -7.76
CA GLN A 42 8.16 16.77 -6.72
C GLN A 42 7.52 16.69 -5.34
N LEU A 43 6.26 17.12 -5.19
CA LEU A 43 5.53 17.04 -3.93
C LEU A 43 5.42 15.59 -3.43
N PHE A 44 5.08 14.66 -4.32
CA PHE A 44 5.05 13.24 -3.99
C PHE A 44 6.41 12.75 -3.48
N THR A 45 7.50 13.08 -4.19
CA THR A 45 8.85 12.71 -3.78
C THR A 45 9.19 13.28 -2.40
N ASP A 46 8.92 14.56 -2.17
CA ASP A 46 9.23 15.25 -0.91
C ASP A 46 8.49 14.62 0.28
N ILE A 47 7.20 14.30 0.11
CA ILE A 47 6.36 13.65 1.15
C ILE A 47 6.82 12.20 1.41
N ALA A 48 7.35 11.52 0.39
CA ALA A 48 7.85 10.15 0.50
C ALA A 48 9.27 10.05 1.09
N LEU A 49 9.95 11.18 1.36
CA LEU A 49 11.28 11.16 1.96
C LEU A 49 11.25 10.58 3.38
N GLU A 50 12.34 9.88 3.69
CA GLU A 50 12.65 9.47 5.05
C GLU A 50 13.02 10.68 5.90
N VAL A 51 12.58 10.66 7.14
CA VAL A 51 12.92 11.64 8.16
C VAL A 51 14.35 11.36 8.60
N ASP A 52 15.25 12.31 8.30
CA ASP A 52 16.64 12.27 8.71
C ASP A 52 16.77 12.30 10.24
N ASP A 53 17.90 11.82 10.77
CA ASP A 53 18.12 11.70 12.22
C ASP A 53 17.95 13.05 12.93
N ARG A 54 18.32 14.15 12.26
CA ARG A 54 18.17 15.50 12.80
C ARG A 54 16.70 15.92 12.92
N ALA A 55 15.84 15.66 11.93
CA ALA A 55 14.41 15.93 12.07
C ALA A 55 13.76 14.95 13.05
N ARG A 56 14.23 13.71 13.11
CA ARG A 56 13.77 12.70 14.08
C ARG A 56 13.94 13.18 15.51
N ASP A 57 15.10 13.76 15.85
CA ASP A 57 15.36 14.34 17.18
C ASP A 57 14.47 15.55 17.52
N ILE A 58 13.99 16.28 16.51
CA ILE A 58 13.09 17.43 16.71
C ILE A 58 11.64 16.94 16.88
N ILE A 59 11.25 15.91 16.14
CA ILE A 59 9.87 15.41 16.04
C ILE A 59 9.56 14.40 17.15
N LEU A 60 10.50 13.52 17.48
CA LEU A 60 10.33 12.39 18.41
C LEU A 60 10.98 12.61 19.78
N ARG A 61 11.35 13.85 20.13
CA ARG A 61 12.01 14.14 21.42
C ARG A 61 11.16 13.59 22.57
N LYS A 62 11.66 12.47 23.12
CA LYS A 62 11.11 11.72 24.23
C LYS A 62 11.35 12.55 25.49
N GLU A 63 10.37 13.35 25.89
CA GLU A 63 10.34 13.84 27.27
C GLU A 63 9.86 12.67 28.15
N ASP A 64 10.84 12.04 28.82
CA ASP A 64 10.73 11.19 30.01
C ASP A 64 9.53 10.24 30.12
N ILE A 65 9.65 9.02 29.56
CA ILE A 65 9.28 7.77 30.26
C ILE A 65 10.16 6.64 29.70
N SER A 66 10.95 6.06 30.61
CA SER A 66 11.50 4.72 30.49
C SER A 66 10.36 3.71 30.52
N SER A 67 10.03 3.11 29.37
CA SER A 67 9.22 1.90 29.32
C SER A 67 9.70 1.01 28.19
N GLU A 68 9.79 -0.26 28.56
CA GLU A 68 10.38 -1.40 27.89
C GLU A 68 9.84 -1.67 26.48
N GLU A 69 10.76 -2.07 25.60
CA GLU A 69 10.59 -3.05 24.52
C GLU A 69 9.25 -3.01 23.77
N GLU A 70 8.96 -1.90 23.09
CA GLU A 70 8.22 -1.99 21.83
C GLU A 70 9.26 -2.28 20.75
N GLU A 71 9.19 -3.48 20.18
CA GLU A 71 9.86 -3.90 18.96
C GLU A 71 9.33 -3.01 17.81
N PHE A 72 9.74 -1.74 17.85
CA PHE A 72 9.42 -0.72 16.88
C PHE A 72 10.00 -1.24 15.58
N ILE A 73 9.13 -1.40 14.57
CA ILE A 73 9.50 -1.77 13.20
C ILE A 73 10.77 -1.00 12.87
N GLU A 74 11.89 -1.72 12.79
CA GLU A 74 13.24 -1.20 12.56
C GLU A 74 13.27 -0.67 11.13
N GLY A 75 12.68 0.51 10.94
CA GLY A 75 12.31 1.05 9.66
C GLY A 75 12.38 2.56 9.70
N SER A 76 12.99 3.13 8.67
CA SER A 76 13.07 4.56 8.44
C SER A 76 11.66 5.19 8.39
N ILE A 77 11.35 6.07 9.34
CA ILE A 77 10.07 6.81 9.36
C ILE A 77 10.06 7.80 8.21
N CYS A 78 9.00 7.82 7.41
CA CYS A 78 8.83 8.79 6.31
C CYS A 78 7.88 9.93 6.70
N PHE A 79 8.01 11.10 6.07
CA PHE A 79 7.17 12.27 6.36
C PHE A 79 5.68 11.99 6.19
N TYR A 80 5.30 11.21 5.18
CA TYR A 80 3.89 10.85 4.97
C TYR A 80 3.26 10.18 6.19
N ASN A 81 4.00 9.35 6.92
CA ASN A 81 3.44 8.61 8.06
C ASN A 81 3.10 9.57 9.21
N LEU A 82 3.98 10.56 9.46
CA LEU A 82 3.77 11.61 10.45
C LEU A 82 2.62 12.54 10.07
N LEU A 83 2.52 12.92 8.80
CA LEU A 83 1.45 13.78 8.29
C LEU A 83 0.10 13.08 8.34
N ALA A 84 0.04 11.77 8.01
CA ALA A 84 -1.18 11.00 8.09
C ALA A 84 -1.71 10.88 9.53
N ASP A 85 -0.82 10.69 10.51
CA ASP A 85 -1.21 10.79 11.91
C ASP A 85 -1.68 12.21 12.23
N HIS A 86 -0.91 13.24 11.88
CA HIS A 86 -1.26 14.64 12.16
C HIS A 86 -2.64 15.03 11.63
N PHE A 87 -3.04 14.58 10.45
CA PHE A 87 -4.37 14.86 9.88
C PHE A 87 -5.49 14.08 10.56
N VAL A 88 -5.21 12.95 11.21
CA VAL A 88 -6.18 12.31 12.12
C VAL A 88 -6.36 13.15 13.39
N TRP A 89 -5.26 13.67 13.94
CA TRP A 89 -5.27 14.45 15.19
C TRP A 89 -5.84 15.86 15.04
N VAL A 90 -5.50 16.53 13.94
CA VAL A 90 -5.91 17.89 13.61
C VAL A 90 -6.52 17.91 12.20
N PRO A 91 -7.76 17.42 12.02
CA PRO A 91 -8.39 17.32 10.71
C PRO A 91 -8.53 18.65 9.98
N ASP A 92 -8.65 19.75 10.72
CA ASP A 92 -8.75 21.11 10.17
C ASP A 92 -7.54 21.48 9.31
N ASN A 93 -6.35 20.98 9.65
CA ASN A 93 -5.13 21.20 8.86
C ASN A 93 -5.14 20.38 7.55
N GLY A 94 -5.79 19.21 7.55
CA GLY A 94 -5.86 18.34 6.38
C GLY A 94 -6.91 18.77 5.36
N LYS A 95 -7.97 19.46 5.79
CA LYS A 95 -9.12 19.80 4.94
C LYS A 95 -8.78 20.67 3.72
N PRO A 96 -8.02 21.78 3.83
CA PRO A 96 -7.63 22.58 2.65
C PRO A 96 -6.82 21.76 1.64
N ILE A 97 -5.91 20.91 2.13
CA ILE A 97 -5.11 20.01 1.28
C ILE A 97 -6.02 19.02 0.56
N LEU A 98 -6.96 18.41 1.28
CA LEU A 98 -7.92 17.47 0.69
C LEU A 98 -8.71 18.12 -0.44
N ASP A 99 -9.24 19.32 -0.21
CA ASP A 99 -10.01 20.07 -1.21
C ASP A 99 -9.17 20.36 -2.47
N LEU A 100 -7.89 20.71 -2.32
CA LEU A 100 -6.97 20.93 -3.43
C LEU A 100 -6.66 19.63 -4.18
N VAL A 101 -6.41 18.53 -3.47
CA VAL A 101 -6.14 17.22 -4.09
C VAL A 101 -7.37 16.74 -4.87
N VAL A 102 -8.59 16.96 -4.35
CA VAL A 102 -9.85 16.63 -5.04
C VAL A 102 -10.02 17.41 -6.34
N GLN A 103 -9.59 18.68 -6.39
CA GLN A 103 -9.57 19.47 -7.63
C GLN A 103 -8.54 18.94 -8.64
N LEU A 104 -7.45 18.34 -8.16
CA LEU A 104 -6.37 17.77 -8.96
C LEU A 104 -6.55 16.30 -9.31
N TRP A 105 -7.69 15.69 -9.01
CA TRP A 105 -7.92 14.23 -9.12
C TRP A 105 -7.66 13.61 -10.49
N SER A 106 -7.78 14.41 -11.56
CA SER A 106 -7.50 13.98 -12.94
C SER A 106 -6.01 13.75 -13.21
N GLN A 107 -5.13 14.16 -12.30
CA GLN A 107 -3.68 14.08 -12.45
C GLN A 107 -3.13 12.77 -11.87
N SER A 108 -2.13 12.20 -12.53
CA SER A 108 -1.58 10.87 -12.20
C SER A 108 -1.01 10.72 -10.79
N PHE A 109 -0.57 11.82 -10.16
CA PHE A 109 0.01 11.82 -8.81
C PHE A 109 -1.01 12.14 -7.71
N ALA A 110 -2.21 12.60 -8.05
CA ALA A 110 -3.18 13.06 -7.04
C ALA A 110 -3.64 11.92 -6.12
N SER A 111 -3.95 10.73 -6.65
CA SER A 111 -4.29 9.56 -5.84
C SER A 111 -3.13 9.07 -4.98
N ASN A 112 -1.90 9.17 -5.47
CA ASN A 112 -0.70 8.80 -4.72
C ASN A 112 -0.50 9.74 -3.53
N ILE A 113 -0.57 11.06 -3.75
CA ILE A 113 -0.48 12.08 -2.69
C ILE A 113 -1.62 11.89 -1.69
N PHE A 114 -2.85 11.68 -2.18
CA PHE A 114 -4.00 11.38 -1.34
C PHE A 114 -3.73 10.19 -0.41
N THR A 115 -3.21 9.10 -0.96
CA THR A 115 -2.91 7.88 -0.19
C THR A 115 -1.83 8.14 0.86
N LEU A 116 -0.73 8.81 0.49
CA LEU A 116 0.33 9.14 1.44
C LEU A 116 -0.18 9.95 2.64
N LEU A 117 -1.04 10.94 2.38
CA LEU A 117 -1.49 11.89 3.40
C LEU A 117 -2.74 11.46 4.17
N PHE A 118 -3.66 10.72 3.55
CA PHE A 118 -5.01 10.50 4.10
C PHE A 118 -5.39 9.02 4.29
N HIS A 119 -4.44 8.07 4.15
CA HIS A 119 -4.74 6.64 4.34
C HIS A 119 -5.28 6.30 5.73
N LYS A 120 -4.90 7.03 6.78
CA LYS A 120 -5.45 6.87 8.13
C LYS A 120 -6.74 7.68 8.33
N TRP A 121 -6.72 8.95 7.92
CA TRP A 121 -7.82 9.89 8.06
C TRP A 121 -9.16 9.34 7.55
N LEU A 122 -9.16 8.63 6.41
CA LEU A 122 -10.35 8.07 5.79
C LEU A 122 -11.16 7.14 6.72
N PHE A 123 -10.48 6.45 7.65
CA PHE A 123 -11.11 5.50 8.56
C PHE A 123 -11.42 6.09 9.95
N GLU A 124 -11.02 7.34 10.21
CA GLU A 124 -11.25 8.00 11.49
C GLU A 124 -12.37 9.04 11.42
N VAL A 125 -12.55 9.69 10.26
CA VAL A 125 -13.60 10.70 10.05
C VAL A 125 -14.92 10.06 9.61
N GLN A 126 -16.03 10.62 10.09
CA GLN A 126 -17.38 10.26 9.63
C GLN A 126 -17.70 11.04 8.36
N LEU A 127 -17.93 10.32 7.26
CA LEU A 127 -18.36 10.86 5.97
C LEU A 127 -19.79 10.42 5.69
N ASP A 128 -20.74 11.35 5.77
CA ASP A 128 -22.16 11.04 5.56
C ASP A 128 -22.50 10.76 4.08
N ASN A 129 -21.67 11.25 3.16
CA ASN A 129 -21.88 11.09 1.73
C ASN A 129 -21.20 9.80 1.21
N THR A 130 -22.02 8.81 0.87
CA THR A 130 -21.56 7.50 0.38
C THR A 130 -20.81 7.59 -0.96
N GLU A 131 -21.18 8.53 -1.86
CA GLU A 131 -20.48 8.71 -3.14
C GLU A 131 -19.07 9.27 -2.94
N VAL A 132 -18.93 10.24 -2.03
CA VAL A 132 -17.64 10.83 -1.67
C VAL A 132 -16.75 9.77 -1.02
N LEU A 133 -17.30 9.00 -0.08
CA LEU A 133 -16.61 7.90 0.56
C LEU A 133 -16.13 6.85 -0.45
N LEU A 134 -16.97 6.46 -1.41
CA LEU A 134 -16.59 5.54 -2.48
C LEU A 134 -15.45 6.11 -3.34
N ARG A 135 -15.54 7.39 -3.72
CA ARG A 135 -14.50 8.07 -4.52
C ARG A 135 -13.16 8.11 -3.78
N TYR A 136 -13.17 8.44 -2.49
CA TYR A 136 -11.96 8.47 -1.67
C TYR A 136 -11.38 7.08 -1.47
N SER A 137 -12.21 6.08 -1.22
CA SER A 137 -11.78 4.70 -1.09
C SER A 137 -11.13 4.18 -2.38
N TYR A 138 -11.73 4.50 -3.54
CA TYR A 138 -11.15 4.15 -4.83
C TYR A 138 -9.76 4.79 -5.03
N ALA A 139 -9.60 6.08 -4.70
CA ALA A 139 -8.29 6.71 -4.84
C ALA A 139 -7.25 6.24 -3.83
N LEU A 140 -7.67 5.84 -2.62
CA LEU A 140 -6.79 5.14 -1.70
C LEU A 140 -6.27 3.86 -2.32
N VAL A 141 -7.15 3.00 -2.87
CA VAL A 141 -6.74 1.74 -3.49
C VAL A 141 -5.86 1.97 -4.72
N GLN A 142 -6.20 2.92 -5.58
CA GLN A 142 -5.41 3.25 -6.77
C GLN A 142 -4.04 3.85 -6.40
N GLY A 143 -4.02 4.79 -5.46
CA GLY A 143 -2.77 5.40 -5.01
C GLY A 143 -1.87 4.39 -4.29
N ALA A 144 -2.44 3.55 -3.41
CA ALA A 144 -1.73 2.44 -2.76
C ALA A 144 -1.14 1.46 -3.78
N THR A 145 -1.93 1.07 -4.80
CA THR A 145 -1.46 0.22 -5.90
C THR A 145 -0.21 0.81 -6.57
N ASN A 146 -0.23 2.11 -6.86
CA ASN A 146 0.88 2.79 -7.51
C ASN A 146 2.12 2.85 -6.61
N VAL A 147 1.98 3.25 -5.35
CA VAL A 147 3.13 3.39 -4.44
C VAL A 147 3.74 2.04 -4.07
N PHE A 148 2.94 0.98 -3.90
CA PHE A 148 3.48 -0.36 -3.69
C PHE A 148 4.19 -0.90 -4.94
N TRP A 149 3.73 -0.52 -6.13
CA TRP A 149 4.49 -0.82 -7.35
C TRP A 149 5.84 -0.11 -7.40
N LEU A 150 5.95 1.12 -6.89
CA LEU A 150 7.23 1.81 -6.80
C LEU A 150 8.19 1.08 -5.85
N ASP A 151 7.68 0.56 -4.73
CA ASP A 151 8.46 -0.27 -3.81
C ASP A 151 8.98 -1.53 -4.50
N ILE A 152 8.14 -2.26 -5.26
CA ILE A 152 8.60 -3.42 -6.03
C ILE A 152 9.64 -3.02 -7.09
N GLN A 153 9.39 -1.94 -7.85
CA GLN A 153 10.29 -1.50 -8.93
C GLN A 153 11.67 -1.09 -8.39
N SER A 154 11.70 -0.47 -7.23
CA SER A 154 12.93 -0.06 -6.55
C SER A 154 13.54 -1.15 -5.68
N ASN A 155 12.83 -2.27 -5.48
CA ASN A 155 13.15 -3.30 -4.50
C ASN A 155 13.39 -2.71 -3.10
N THR A 156 12.56 -1.75 -2.71
CA THR A 156 12.55 -1.13 -1.38
C THR A 156 11.19 -1.32 -0.71
N ARG A 157 11.06 -0.99 0.58
CA ARG A 157 9.82 -1.13 1.35
C ARG A 157 9.40 0.19 1.99
N ARG A 158 9.57 1.29 1.26
CA ARG A 158 9.34 2.65 1.75
C ARG A 158 7.89 2.88 2.19
N PHE A 159 6.95 2.22 1.54
CA PHE A 159 5.52 2.36 1.81
C PHE A 159 4.95 1.23 2.67
N GLN A 160 5.81 0.43 3.31
CA GLN A 160 5.40 -0.67 4.19
C GLN A 160 4.45 -0.22 5.30
N SER A 161 4.63 0.97 5.88
CA SER A 161 3.75 1.45 6.95
C SER A 161 2.29 1.62 6.49
N ILE A 162 2.07 2.02 5.23
CA ILE A 162 0.73 2.10 4.63
C ILE A 162 0.17 0.70 4.46
N PHE A 163 0.97 -0.24 3.93
CA PHE A 163 0.54 -1.62 3.76
C PHE A 163 0.12 -2.26 5.10
N VAL A 164 0.98 -2.13 6.12
CA VAL A 164 0.73 -2.68 7.46
C VAL A 164 -0.54 -2.07 8.07
N TYR A 165 -0.72 -0.75 7.98
CA TYR A 165 -1.95 -0.11 8.45
C TYR A 165 -3.20 -0.63 7.71
N LEU A 166 -3.17 -0.70 6.38
CA LEU A 166 -4.30 -1.20 5.61
C LEU A 166 -4.62 -2.67 5.87
N LEU A 167 -3.60 -3.49 6.15
CA LEU A 167 -3.80 -4.90 6.49
C LEU A 167 -4.29 -5.06 7.93
N ASP A 168 -3.52 -4.61 8.91
CA ASP A 168 -3.73 -4.93 10.33
C ASP A 168 -4.86 -4.11 10.94
N GLU A 169 -4.85 -2.81 10.65
CA GLU A 169 -5.71 -1.84 11.31
C GLU A 169 -7.03 -1.64 10.56
N VAL A 170 -7.11 -2.01 9.27
CA VAL A 170 -8.33 -1.88 8.45
C VAL A 170 -8.88 -3.23 8.03
N ALA A 171 -8.17 -4.03 7.23
CA ALA A 171 -8.71 -5.26 6.65
C ALA A 171 -8.98 -6.35 7.70
N LEU A 172 -8.11 -6.48 8.70
CA LEU A 172 -8.27 -7.44 9.81
C LEU A 172 -9.17 -6.91 10.94
N SER A 173 -9.67 -5.67 10.84
CA SER A 173 -10.57 -5.04 11.81
C SER A 173 -11.98 -4.85 11.23
N PRO A 174 -12.94 -5.74 11.56
CA PRO A 174 -14.30 -5.66 11.01
C PRO A 174 -15.00 -4.33 11.27
N GLU A 175 -14.70 -3.66 12.38
CA GLU A 175 -15.30 -2.38 12.75
C GLU A 175 -14.87 -1.26 11.80
N ARG A 176 -13.59 -1.24 11.41
CA ARG A 176 -13.06 -0.25 10.46
C ARG A 176 -13.35 -0.63 9.01
N LEU A 177 -13.34 -1.92 8.68
CA LEU A 177 -13.68 -2.38 7.34
C LEU A 177 -15.12 -1.97 6.94
N LYS A 178 -16.07 -2.06 7.88
CA LYS A 178 -17.46 -1.63 7.67
C LYS A 178 -17.63 -0.12 7.43
N LYS A 179 -16.61 0.70 7.67
CA LYS A 179 -16.65 2.15 7.40
C LYS A 179 -16.54 2.48 5.92
N ILE A 180 -16.09 1.55 5.07
CA ILE A 180 -16.01 1.74 3.63
C ILE A 180 -17.05 0.88 2.89
N PRO A 181 -17.53 1.30 1.70
CA PRO A 181 -18.51 0.54 0.93
C PRO A 181 -18.00 -0.84 0.55
N GLU A 182 -18.88 -1.83 0.43
CA GLU A 182 -18.50 -3.22 0.11
C GLU A 182 -17.65 -3.34 -1.15
N GLN A 183 -17.91 -2.51 -2.17
CA GLN A 183 -17.09 -2.48 -3.38
C GLN A 183 -15.64 -2.10 -3.08
N ALA A 184 -15.44 -1.07 -2.25
CA ALA A 184 -14.12 -0.64 -1.84
C ALA A 184 -13.43 -1.68 -0.93
N GLN A 185 -14.19 -2.41 -0.11
CA GLN A 185 -13.65 -3.52 0.67
C GLN A 185 -13.08 -4.59 -0.26
N ARG A 186 -13.83 -5.01 -1.29
CA ARG A 186 -13.32 -5.97 -2.29
C ARG A 186 -12.06 -5.47 -2.97
N ASP A 187 -12.07 -4.23 -3.46
CA ASP A 187 -10.93 -3.63 -4.15
C ASP A 187 -9.68 -3.54 -3.23
N LEU A 188 -9.87 -3.24 -1.95
CA LEU A 188 -8.81 -3.25 -0.93
C LEU A 188 -8.25 -4.66 -0.72
N PHE A 189 -9.10 -5.69 -0.62
CA PHE A 189 -8.63 -7.06 -0.45
C PHE A 189 -7.88 -7.59 -1.67
N LEU A 190 -8.30 -7.24 -2.89
CA LEU A 190 -7.54 -7.56 -4.11
C LEU A 190 -6.18 -6.85 -4.11
N LEU A 191 -6.13 -5.58 -3.72
CA LEU A 191 -4.89 -4.85 -3.52
C LEU A 191 -3.97 -5.56 -2.52
N LEU A 192 -4.44 -5.83 -1.32
CA LEU A 192 -3.63 -6.46 -0.27
C LEU A 192 -3.17 -7.86 -0.69
N SER A 193 -4.01 -8.63 -1.38
CA SER A 193 -3.66 -9.95 -1.91
C SER A 193 -2.40 -9.89 -2.77
N ARG A 194 -2.32 -8.92 -3.69
CA ARG A 194 -1.18 -8.77 -4.61
C ARG A 194 0.14 -8.52 -3.88
N PHE A 195 0.13 -7.79 -2.76
CA PHE A 195 1.35 -7.32 -2.09
C PHE A 195 1.66 -8.02 -0.75
N LEU A 196 0.77 -8.89 -0.26
CA LEU A 196 0.90 -9.57 1.05
C LEU A 196 2.25 -10.29 1.22
N LEU A 197 2.66 -11.02 0.20
CA LEU A 197 3.91 -11.79 0.24
C LEU A 197 5.15 -10.89 0.13
N PHE A 198 5.08 -9.79 -0.61
CA PHE A 198 6.19 -8.85 -0.76
C PHE A 198 6.55 -8.13 0.54
N TYR A 199 5.54 -7.75 1.33
CA TYR A 199 5.71 -7.13 2.64
C TYR A 199 5.83 -8.16 3.79
N ASN A 200 6.22 -9.40 3.51
CA ASN A 200 6.49 -10.44 4.51
C ASN A 200 5.31 -10.73 5.48
N SER A 201 4.07 -10.51 5.07
CA SER A 201 2.89 -10.68 5.94
C SER A 201 2.14 -11.99 5.69
N ALA A 202 2.87 -13.03 5.28
CA ALA A 202 2.30 -14.32 4.91
C ALA A 202 1.74 -15.09 6.12
N ASP A 203 2.26 -14.82 7.32
CA ASP A 203 1.76 -15.32 8.60
C ASP A 203 0.29 -14.91 8.86
N LYS A 204 -0.13 -13.76 8.33
CA LYS A 204 -1.49 -13.22 8.47
C LYS A 204 -2.48 -13.75 7.44
N LEU A 205 -2.03 -14.57 6.49
CA LEU A 205 -2.83 -15.05 5.37
C LEU A 205 -4.13 -15.72 5.82
N HIS A 206 -4.08 -16.58 6.84
CA HIS A 206 -5.28 -17.28 7.31
C HIS A 206 -6.35 -16.32 7.83
N SER A 207 -5.95 -15.38 8.71
CA SER A 207 -6.84 -14.34 9.24
C SER A 207 -7.38 -13.43 8.14
N PHE A 208 -6.52 -13.11 7.16
CA PHE A 208 -6.88 -12.30 6.00
C PHE A 208 -7.96 -12.98 5.15
N LEU A 209 -7.78 -14.25 4.78
CA LEU A 209 -8.75 -15.00 3.97
C LEU A 209 -10.09 -15.19 4.70
N LYS A 210 -10.08 -15.28 6.03
CA LYS A 210 -11.30 -15.37 6.84
C LYS A 210 -12.14 -14.09 6.83
N GLN A 211 -11.50 -12.94 6.65
CA GLN A 211 -12.16 -11.62 6.62
C GLN A 211 -12.51 -11.15 5.21
N PHE A 212 -12.27 -11.99 4.20
CA PHE A 212 -12.47 -11.61 2.80
C PHE A 212 -13.95 -11.25 2.55
N PRO A 213 -14.26 -10.10 1.94
CA PRO A 213 -15.63 -9.68 1.69
C PRO A 213 -16.37 -10.63 0.75
N ASP A 214 -17.68 -10.76 0.94
CA ASP A 214 -18.51 -11.57 0.06
C ASP A 214 -18.45 -11.07 -1.40
N VAL A 215 -18.24 -12.01 -2.31
CA VAL A 215 -18.19 -11.74 -3.75
C VAL A 215 -19.49 -12.24 -4.39
N PRO A 216 -20.25 -11.37 -5.09
CA PRO A 216 -21.56 -11.72 -5.66
C PRO A 216 -21.54 -12.95 -6.60
N ASN A 217 -20.38 -13.30 -7.14
CA ASN A 217 -20.16 -14.40 -8.08
C ASN A 217 -19.20 -15.48 -7.53
N ALA A 218 -19.12 -15.65 -6.21
CA ALA A 218 -18.22 -16.64 -5.58
C ALA A 218 -18.43 -18.07 -6.10
N PHE A 219 -19.65 -18.44 -6.51
CA PHE A 219 -19.92 -19.75 -7.13
C PHE A 219 -19.16 -19.97 -8.46
N LEU A 220 -18.86 -18.90 -9.20
CA LEU A 220 -18.17 -18.96 -10.49
C LEU A 220 -16.66 -18.71 -10.37
N ILE A 221 -16.25 -17.89 -9.41
CA ILE A 221 -14.87 -17.40 -9.27
C ILE A 221 -14.10 -18.18 -8.19
N GLY A 222 -14.81 -18.91 -7.33
CA GLY A 222 -14.23 -19.62 -6.18
C GLY A 222 -14.33 -18.81 -4.88
N GLY A 223 -13.82 -19.41 -3.81
CA GLY A 223 -13.76 -18.82 -2.48
C GLY A 223 -12.60 -17.80 -2.32
N PRO A 224 -12.42 -17.24 -1.12
CA PRO A 224 -11.37 -16.26 -0.82
C PRO A 224 -9.95 -16.72 -1.18
N ALA A 225 -9.61 -17.97 -0.86
CA ALA A 225 -8.31 -18.55 -1.21
C ALA A 225 -8.10 -18.57 -2.73
N ASP A 226 -9.18 -18.76 -3.47
CA ASP A 226 -9.14 -18.92 -4.92
C ASP A 226 -8.83 -17.60 -5.60
N ILE A 227 -9.55 -16.57 -5.18
CA ILE A 227 -9.34 -15.19 -5.59
C ILE A 227 -7.92 -14.73 -5.24
N PHE A 228 -7.44 -15.04 -4.02
CA PHE A 228 -6.09 -14.67 -3.59
C PHE A 228 -5.01 -15.27 -4.51
N VAL A 229 -5.13 -16.57 -4.82
CA VAL A 229 -4.19 -17.27 -5.70
C VAL A 229 -4.23 -16.70 -7.12
N THR A 230 -5.41 -16.41 -7.66
CA THR A 230 -5.56 -15.75 -8.96
C THR A 230 -4.88 -14.39 -8.99
N GLU A 231 -5.09 -13.54 -7.98
CA GLU A 231 -4.43 -12.23 -7.88
C GLU A 231 -2.91 -12.35 -7.79
N ILE A 232 -2.39 -13.32 -7.01
CA ILE A 232 -0.95 -13.59 -6.95
C ILE A 232 -0.42 -14.04 -8.32
N ALA A 233 -1.10 -14.98 -9.00
CA ALA A 233 -0.66 -15.46 -10.31
C ALA A 233 -0.61 -14.32 -11.34
N ASP A 234 -1.66 -13.50 -11.40
CA ASP A 234 -1.74 -12.32 -12.28
C ASP A 234 -0.69 -11.26 -11.93
N HIS A 235 -0.38 -11.11 -10.64
CA HIS A 235 0.67 -10.21 -10.19
C HIS A 235 2.07 -10.71 -10.61
N LEU A 236 2.37 -12.00 -10.42
CA LEU A 236 3.64 -12.62 -10.81
C LEU A 236 3.92 -12.49 -12.30
N LEU A 237 2.89 -12.63 -13.15
CA LEU A 237 3.00 -12.44 -14.60
C LEU A 237 3.49 -11.03 -14.98
N LYS A 238 3.12 -10.03 -14.18
CA LYS A 238 3.47 -8.61 -14.40
C LYS A 238 4.83 -8.23 -13.80
N LEU A 239 5.38 -9.03 -12.86
CA LEU A 239 6.66 -8.74 -12.21
C LEU A 239 7.83 -8.79 -13.20
N LYS A 240 8.64 -7.72 -13.26
CA LYS A 240 9.86 -7.67 -14.09
C LYS A 240 11.15 -7.70 -13.28
N VAL A 241 11.07 -7.48 -11.96
CA VAL A 241 12.23 -7.38 -11.06
C VAL A 241 12.57 -8.77 -10.51
N GLU A 242 13.70 -9.34 -10.95
CA GLU A 242 14.11 -10.72 -10.61
C GLU A 242 14.24 -10.97 -9.10
N PRO A 243 14.93 -10.12 -8.30
CA PRO A 243 14.99 -10.32 -6.85
C PRO A 243 13.62 -10.38 -6.18
N VAL A 244 12.68 -9.54 -6.62
CA VAL A 244 11.32 -9.51 -6.08
C VAL A 244 10.55 -10.76 -6.49
N LEU A 245 10.67 -11.21 -7.74
CA LEU A 245 10.05 -12.45 -8.18
C LEU A 245 10.53 -13.65 -7.34
N LEU A 246 11.85 -13.78 -7.15
CA LEU A 246 12.42 -14.83 -6.29
C LEU A 246 11.90 -14.74 -4.85
N HIS A 247 11.77 -13.52 -4.33
CA HIS A 247 11.20 -13.29 -3.02
C HIS A 247 9.74 -13.79 -2.92
N TYR A 248 8.87 -13.43 -3.87
CA TYR A 248 7.50 -13.97 -3.92
C TYR A 248 7.49 -15.50 -3.99
N LEU A 249 8.29 -16.12 -4.86
CA LEU A 249 8.37 -17.58 -4.99
C LEU A 249 8.83 -18.25 -3.68
N SER A 250 9.72 -17.59 -2.93
CA SER A 250 10.16 -18.09 -1.62
C SER A 250 9.04 -18.08 -0.58
N GLN A 251 8.18 -17.04 -0.61
CA GLN A 251 7.08 -16.83 0.34
C GLN A 251 5.84 -17.67 0.01
N ILE A 252 5.62 -18.02 -1.27
CA ILE A 252 4.53 -18.90 -1.73
C ILE A 252 4.55 -20.28 -1.05
N LYS A 253 5.68 -20.69 -0.47
CA LYS A 253 5.76 -21.92 0.35
C LYS A 253 4.72 -21.97 1.48
N VAL A 254 4.26 -20.82 1.99
CA VAL A 254 3.19 -20.74 2.99
C VAL A 254 1.88 -21.36 2.49
N LEU A 255 1.65 -21.38 1.18
CA LEU A 255 0.49 -22.03 0.57
C LEU A 255 0.58 -23.57 0.53
N ARG A 256 1.76 -24.16 0.79
CA ARG A 256 1.95 -25.63 0.74
C ARG A 256 1.41 -26.39 1.97
N GLY A 257 0.87 -25.71 2.98
CA GLY A 257 0.53 -26.32 4.29
C GLY A 257 -0.85 -26.00 4.86
N THR A 258 -1.71 -25.25 4.18
CA THR A 258 -3.09 -24.98 4.62
C THR A 258 -3.99 -26.19 4.37
N ASN A 259 -3.86 -27.21 5.23
CA ASN A 259 -4.63 -28.46 5.16
C ASN A 259 -6.12 -28.31 5.55
N ASP A 260 -6.58 -27.12 5.97
CA ASP A 260 -8.00 -26.81 6.22
C ASP A 260 -8.76 -26.35 4.97
N ILE A 261 -8.09 -26.37 3.83
CA ILE A 261 -8.71 -26.28 2.52
C ILE A 261 -9.44 -27.61 2.25
N THR A 262 -10.70 -27.67 2.66
CA THR A 262 -11.55 -28.86 2.48
C THR A 262 -11.57 -29.35 1.02
N ALA A 263 -11.73 -30.66 0.86
CA ALA A 263 -11.48 -31.50 -0.33
C ALA A 263 -12.17 -31.11 -1.66
N GLY A 264 -12.85 -29.96 -1.75
CA GLY A 264 -13.32 -29.36 -3.00
C GLY A 264 -12.24 -28.62 -3.80
N GLN A 265 -11.07 -28.32 -3.23
CA GLN A 265 -10.00 -27.52 -3.86
C GLN A 265 -8.84 -28.37 -4.42
N ILE A 266 -9.12 -29.55 -4.99
CA ILE A 266 -8.07 -30.41 -5.58
C ILE A 266 -7.66 -29.97 -7.00
N TRP A 267 -8.51 -29.17 -7.67
CA TRP A 267 -8.13 -28.48 -8.92
C TRP A 267 -7.12 -27.33 -8.67
N PHE A 268 -6.96 -26.93 -7.40
CA PHE A 268 -6.34 -25.70 -6.95
C PHE A 268 -4.81 -25.76 -6.89
N THR A 269 -4.25 -26.90 -6.52
CA THR A 269 -2.80 -27.11 -6.52
C THR A 269 -2.27 -27.45 -7.90
N PHE A 270 -2.98 -28.25 -8.71
CA PHE A 270 -2.50 -28.63 -10.04
C PHE A 270 -2.50 -27.46 -11.04
N GLY A 271 -3.56 -26.63 -11.08
CA GLY A 271 -3.61 -25.47 -11.96
C GLY A 271 -2.56 -24.41 -11.59
N PHE A 272 -2.40 -24.12 -10.30
CA PHE A 272 -1.42 -23.15 -9.82
C PHE A 272 0.03 -23.64 -10.00
N ILE A 273 0.30 -24.93 -9.79
CA ILE A 273 1.61 -25.53 -10.07
C ILE A 273 1.92 -25.48 -11.57
N LEU A 274 0.97 -25.79 -12.45
CA LEU A 274 1.17 -25.69 -13.90
C LEU A 274 1.39 -24.25 -14.37
N ILE A 275 0.70 -23.27 -13.77
CA ILE A 275 0.91 -21.84 -14.07
C ILE A 275 2.29 -21.39 -13.57
N LEU A 276 2.69 -21.79 -12.35
CA LEU A 276 4.02 -21.51 -11.82
C LEU A 276 5.11 -22.17 -12.64
N GLU A 277 4.96 -23.46 -12.98
CA GLU A 277 5.89 -24.18 -13.86
C GLU A 277 5.94 -23.53 -15.25
N PHE A 278 4.82 -23.10 -15.81
CA PHE A 278 4.79 -22.37 -17.07
C PHE A 278 5.48 -21.01 -16.99
N ILE A 279 5.25 -20.23 -15.93
CA ILE A 279 5.92 -18.93 -15.70
C ILE A 279 7.43 -19.13 -15.54
N ILE A 280 7.84 -20.14 -14.76
CA ILE A 280 9.24 -20.50 -14.55
C ILE A 280 9.86 -20.97 -15.87
N LEU A 281 9.20 -21.84 -16.63
CA LEU A 281 9.68 -22.35 -17.93
C LEU A 281 9.77 -21.24 -18.97
N CYS A 282 8.78 -20.34 -19.06
CA CYS A 282 8.81 -19.22 -19.99
C CYS A 282 9.93 -18.22 -19.66
N ARG A 283 10.16 -17.93 -18.37
CA ARG A 283 11.23 -17.00 -17.95
C ARG A 283 12.63 -17.60 -18.09
N LEU A 284 12.81 -18.89 -17.78
CA LEU A 284 14.08 -19.58 -18.00
C LEU A 284 14.40 -19.76 -19.49
N ARG A 285 13.37 -19.98 -20.33
CA ARG A 285 13.55 -20.12 -21.79
C ARG A 285 13.93 -18.79 -22.46
N ILE A 286 13.37 -17.67 -22.01
CA ILE A 286 13.76 -16.32 -22.50
C ILE A 286 15.22 -16.00 -22.13
N LYS A 287 15.67 -16.38 -20.92
CA LYS A 287 17.07 -16.16 -20.49
C LYS A 287 18.07 -17.00 -21.30
N ASN A 288 17.70 -18.21 -21.72
CA ASN A 288 18.53 -19.01 -22.62
C ASN A 288 18.56 -18.44 -24.06
N ASP A 289 17.46 -17.90 -24.59
CA ASP A 289 17.45 -17.33 -25.95
C ASP A 289 18.22 -16.00 -26.07
N ASP A 290 18.37 -15.22 -24.99
CA ASP A 290 19.20 -14.01 -24.98
C ASP A 290 20.70 -14.31 -24.85
N ASP A 291 21.10 -15.45 -24.26
CA ASP A 291 22.51 -15.91 -24.26
C ASP A 291 22.95 -16.46 -25.62
N TYR A 292 22.03 -16.97 -26.45
CA TYR A 292 22.35 -17.44 -27.81
C TYR A 292 22.40 -16.33 -28.88
N LYS A 293 22.14 -15.06 -28.54
CA LYS A 293 22.17 -13.95 -29.51
C LYS A 293 23.42 -13.06 -29.44
N VAL A 294 24.37 -13.34 -28.54
CA VAL A 294 25.60 -12.55 -28.43
C VAL A 294 26.83 -13.24 -29.06
N GLU A 295 26.77 -14.53 -29.40
CA GLU A 295 27.91 -15.24 -30.02
C GLU A 295 27.90 -15.31 -31.56
N ASP A 296 26.81 -14.93 -32.24
CA ASP A 296 26.70 -14.98 -33.72
C ASP A 296 26.87 -13.61 -34.44
N MET A 297 27.46 -12.60 -33.78
CA MET A 297 27.84 -11.32 -34.40
C MET A 297 29.34 -11.01 -34.34
N LEU A 298 30.19 -12.03 -34.24
CA LEU A 298 31.64 -11.91 -34.39
C LEU A 298 32.24 -13.07 -35.22
N VAL A 299 31.87 -13.19 -36.50
CA VAL A 299 32.75 -13.59 -37.64
C VAL A 299 32.19 -12.98 -38.92
#